data_AF-A0A7Y2XVY5-F1
#
_entry.id   AF-A0A7Y2XVY5-F1
#
_cell.length_a   1.000
_cell.length_b   1.000
_cell.length_c   1.000
_cell.angle_alpha   90.00
_cell.angle_beta   90.00
_cell.angle_gamma   90.00
#
_symmetry.space_group_name_H-M   'P 1'
#
loop_
_entity.id
_entity.type
_entity.pdbx_description
1 polymer ?
#
loop_
_entity_poly.entity_id
_entity_poly.type
_entity_poly.pdbx_seq_one_letter_code
_entity_poly.pdbx_strand_id
1 'polypeptide(L)' 'ITDFLGETQQRDSLNQIPVGFASPDSCGPEEVAHVVSFLVSPLSGFITGEIIDIIGGCT' A
#
# COMPACT_ATOMS: atom_id res chain seq x y z
N ILE A 1 -3.87 -11.94 8.39
CA ILE A 1 -2.41 -11.60 8.44
C ILE A 1 -2.09 -10.71 9.64
N THR A 2 -3.00 -9.84 10.10
CA THR A 2 -2.82 -8.99 11.29
C THR A 2 -3.40 -9.56 12.58
N ASP A 3 -3.87 -10.82 12.59
CA ASP A 3 -4.56 -11.47 13.72
C ASP A 3 -3.68 -11.68 14.96
N PHE A 4 -2.38 -11.41 14.85
CA PHE A 4 -1.42 -11.46 15.96
C PHE A 4 -1.32 -10.16 16.77
N LEU A 5 -1.96 -9.08 16.30
CA LEU A 5 -1.96 -7.77 16.96
C LEU A 5 -3.21 -7.65 17.86
N GLY A 6 -3.05 -7.07 19.05
CA GLY A 6 -4.21 -6.69 19.87
C GLY A 6 -5.08 -5.64 19.17
N GLU A 7 -6.39 -5.65 19.39
CA GLU A 7 -7.33 -4.81 18.62
C GLU A 7 -7.05 -3.31 18.70
N THR A 8 -6.49 -2.83 19.81
CA THR A 8 -6.05 -1.43 19.97
C THR A 8 -4.88 -1.10 19.05
N GLN A 9 -3.87 -1.99 18.99
CA GLN A 9 -2.70 -1.82 18.14
C GLN A 9 -3.08 -1.83 16.65
N GLN A 10 -4.04 -2.67 16.25
CA GLN A 10 -4.56 -2.67 14.88
C GLN A 10 -5.22 -1.33 14.54
N ARG A 11 -6.11 -0.82 15.41
CA ARG A 11 -6.80 0.46 15.19
C ARG A 11 -5.84 1.65 15.14
N ASP A 12 -4.81 1.66 15.99
CA ASP A 12 -3.82 2.73 16.01
C ASP A 12 -2.98 2.76 14.73
N SER A 13 -2.59 1.59 14.20
CA SER A 13 -1.90 1.49 12.91
C SER A 13 -2.76 1.96 11.74
N LEU A 14 -4.08 1.70 11.77
CA LEU A 14 -4.99 2.14 10.72
C LEU A 14 -5.17 3.67 10.69
N ASN A 15 -5.13 4.32 11.85
CA ASN A 15 -5.22 5.79 11.95
C ASN A 15 -3.99 6.52 11.40
N GLN A 16 -2.87 5.82 11.19
CA GLN A 16 -1.66 6.42 10.64
C GLN A 16 -1.68 6.50 9.10
N ILE A 17 -2.63 5.85 8.43
CA ILE A 17 -2.74 5.81 6.96
C ILE A 17 -3.52 7.03 6.45
N PRO A 18 -2.86 8.04 5.84
CA PRO A 18 -3.52 9.30 5.50
C PRO A 18 -4.54 9.18 4.38
N VAL A 19 -4.37 8.23 3.45
CA VAL A 19 -5.38 8.00 2.39
C VAL A 19 -6.62 7.27 2.87
N GLY A 20 -6.72 6.97 4.17
CA GLY A 20 -7.89 6.41 4.81
C GLY A 20 -8.09 4.93 4.45
N PHE A 21 -7.76 4.04 5.38
CA PHE A 21 -8.11 2.61 5.30
C PHE A 21 -9.62 2.34 5.48
N ALA A 22 -10.45 3.39 5.54
CA ALA A 22 -11.85 3.28 5.96
C ALA A 22 -12.73 2.53 4.95
N SER A 23 -12.26 2.30 3.72
CA SER A 23 -12.88 1.37 2.80
C SER A 23 -12.12 0.03 2.80
N PRO A 24 -12.80 -1.11 3.00
CA PRO A 24 -12.19 -2.43 2.97
C PRO A 24 -11.53 -2.79 1.62
N ASP A 25 -11.72 -1.96 0.58
CA ASP A 25 -11.24 -2.18 -0.78
C ASP A 25 -9.98 -1.34 -1.15
N SER A 26 -9.44 -0.50 -0.25
CA SER A 26 -8.34 0.45 -0.56
C SER A 26 -6.95 0.02 -0.07
N CYS A 27 -6.77 -1.27 0.22
CA CYS A 27 -5.47 -1.85 0.56
C CYS A 27 -5.46 -3.31 0.11
N GLY A 28 -5.83 -3.51 -1.15
CA GLY A 28 -5.93 -4.83 -1.78
C GLY A 28 -4.66 -5.19 -2.55
N PRO A 29 -4.40 -6.49 -2.79
CA PRO A 29 -3.32 -6.92 -3.67
C PRO A 29 -3.40 -6.28 -5.08
N GLU A 30 -4.59 -5.84 -5.49
CA GLU A 30 -4.86 -5.15 -6.75
C GLU A 30 -4.08 -3.84 -6.89
N GLU A 31 -3.89 -3.08 -5.81
CA GLU A 31 -3.18 -1.80 -5.86
C GLU A 31 -1.69 -2.02 -6.13
N VAL A 32 -1.11 -3.03 -5.49
CA VAL A 32 0.26 -3.47 -5.77
C VAL A 32 0.35 -4.00 -7.21
N ALA A 33 -0.61 -4.81 -7.64
CA ALA A 33 -0.65 -5.36 -8.99
C ALA A 33 -0.71 -4.27 -10.07
N HIS A 34 -1.46 -3.18 -9.85
CA HIS A 34 -1.51 -2.05 -10.77
C HIS A 34 -0.15 -1.34 -10.89
N VAL A 35 0.52 -1.09 -9.77
CA VAL A 35 1.86 -0.48 -9.79
C VAL A 35 2.86 -1.40 -10.50
N VAL A 36 2.84 -2.70 -10.19
CA VAL A 36 3.70 -3.68 -10.88
C VAL A 36 3.39 -3.70 -12.39
N SER A 37 2.11 -3.73 -12.77
CA SER A 37 1.69 -3.72 -14.18
C SER A 37 2.19 -2.47 -14.92
N PHE A 38 2.23 -1.32 -14.26
CA PHE A 38 2.82 -0.11 -14.82
C PHE A 38 4.34 -0.23 -14.95
N LEU A 39 5.03 -0.71 -13.91
CA LEU A 39 6.48 -0.81 -13.87
C LEU A 39 7.06 -1.82 -14.86
N VAL A 40 6.32 -2.86 -15.25
CA VAL A 40 6.72 -3.81 -16.30
C VAL A 40 6.38 -3.34 -17.71
N SER A 41 5.65 -2.23 -17.85
CA SER A 41 5.26 -1.69 -19.15
C SER A 41 6.37 -0.81 -19.76
N PRO A 42 6.37 -0.55 -21.08
CA PRO A 42 7.31 0.40 -21.68
C PRO A 42 7.18 1.83 -21.15
N LEU A 43 6.08 2.18 -20.48
CA LEU A 43 5.82 3.52 -19.96
C LEU A 43 6.76 3.89 -18.80
N SER A 44 7.28 2.90 -18.08
CA SER A 44 8.21 3.07 -16.96
C SER A 44 9.68 2.94 -17.36
N GLY A 45 10.01 2.96 -18.66
CA GLY A 45 11.36 2.63 -19.17
C GLY A 45 12.51 3.51 -18.66
N PHE A 46 12.22 4.61 -17.94
CA PHE A 46 13.19 5.50 -17.32
C PHE A 46 13.21 5.42 -15.78
N ILE A 47 12.46 4.51 -15.18
CA ILE A 47 12.37 4.28 -13.73
C ILE A 47 13.14 3.00 -13.43
N THR A 48 14.25 3.10 -12.68
CA THR A 48 15.09 1.96 -12.32
C THR A 48 15.86 2.25 -11.03
N GLY A 49 16.14 1.21 -10.24
CA GLY A 49 16.94 1.32 -9.00
C GLY A 49 16.18 1.91 -7.80
N GLU A 50 14.90 2.23 -7.98
CA GLU A 50 14.07 2.83 -6.94
C GLU A 50 13.34 1.79 -6.08
N ILE A 51 13.13 2.14 -4.81
CA ILE A 51 12.19 1.45 -3.91
C ILE A 51 10.90 2.26 -3.90
N ILE A 52 9.76 1.62 -4.14
CA ILE A 52 8.45 2.28 -4.22
C ILE A 52 7.59 1.78 -3.07
N ASP A 53 7.28 2.71 -2.16
CA ASP A 53 6.40 2.43 -1.01
C ASP A 53 4.93 2.61 -1.40
N ILE A 54 4.17 1.52 -1.34
CA ILE A 54 2.72 1.48 -1.58
C ILE A 54 2.03 1.28 -0.23
N ILE A 55 2.06 2.31 0.61
CA ILE A 55 1.64 2.24 2.03
C ILE A 55 0.51 3.23 2.38
N GLY A 56 -0.18 3.74 1.36
CA GLY A 56 -1.28 4.68 1.56
C GLY A 56 -0.88 6.01 2.22
N GLY A 57 0.39 6.41 2.07
CA GLY A 57 0.90 7.69 2.57
C GLY A 57 1.34 7.71 4.04
N CYS A 58 1.42 6.56 4.74
CA CYS A 58 2.07 6.51 6.04
C CYS A 58 3.49 7.08 5.97
N THR A 59 3.84 7.99 6.87
CA THR A 59 5.20 8.54 7.04
C THR A 59 5.65 8.38 8.46
#